data_AF-A0A432RF36-F1
#
_entry.id   AF-A0A432RF36-F1
#
_cell.length_a   1.000
_cell.length_b   1.000
_cell.length_c   1.000
_cell.angle_alpha   90.00
_cell.angle_beta   90.00
_cell.angle_gamma   90.00
#
_symmetry.space_group_name_H-M   'P 1'
#
loop_
_entity.id
_entity.type
_entity.pdbx_description
1 polymer ?
#
loop_
_entity_poly.entity_id
_entity_poly.type
_entity_poly.pdbx_seq_one_letter_code
_entity_poly.pdbx_strand_id
1 'polypeptide(L)'
;PSDDSTQPVIQINLESTYAKGATVTITNAESNQVFEQVMPMDFQSFTVSEPEFTLGQTYQVQINGEDITTVTLDTVITRFGNAGRGGPRGERGEKKGWW
;
A
#
# COMPACT_ATOMS: atom_id res chain seq x y z
N PRO A 1 -24.73 -10.42 -10.81
CA PRO A 1 -24.26 -10.90 -9.49
C PRO A 1 -22.72 -10.89 -9.46
N SER A 2 -22.02 -10.09 -8.65
CA SER A 2 -22.38 -9.30 -7.47
C SER A 2 -21.49 -8.07 -7.41
N ASP A 3 -22.07 -6.92 -7.05
CA ASP A 3 -21.52 -5.57 -7.22
C ASP A 3 -20.95 -5.00 -5.91
N ASP A 4 -20.15 -5.79 -5.19
CA ASP A 4 -19.47 -5.34 -3.96
C ASP A 4 -17.98 -5.71 -4.04
N SER A 5 -17.28 -5.14 -5.03
CA SER A 5 -15.82 -5.17 -5.01
C SER A 5 -15.32 -4.17 -3.97
N THR A 6 -15.37 -4.57 -2.70
CA THR A 6 -14.70 -3.91 -1.56
C THR A 6 -13.22 -4.33 -1.48
N GLN A 7 -12.60 -4.66 -2.62
CA GLN A 7 -11.21 -5.09 -2.69
C GLN A 7 -10.31 -4.03 -2.06
N PRO A 8 -9.53 -4.37 -1.02
CA PRO A 8 -8.60 -3.43 -0.43
C PRO A 8 -7.57 -2.99 -1.47
N VAL A 9 -7.24 -1.71 -1.43
CA VAL A 9 -6.27 -1.07 -2.32
C VAL A 9 -5.13 -0.56 -1.47
N ILE A 10 -3.91 -0.94 -1.83
CA ILE A 10 -2.68 -0.40 -1.26
C ILE A 10 -2.10 0.58 -2.26
N GLN A 11 -1.98 1.84 -1.86
CA GLN A 11 -1.20 2.83 -2.60
C GLN A 11 0.10 3.10 -1.86
N ILE A 12 1.24 2.86 -2.51
CA ILE A 12 2.57 3.04 -1.95
C ILE A 12 3.25 4.19 -2.68
N ASN A 13 3.66 5.20 -1.93
CA ASN A 13 4.52 6.27 -2.40
C ASN A 13 5.92 6.07 -1.81
N LEU A 14 6.91 5.92 -2.68
CA LEU A 14 8.30 5.63 -2.34
C LEU A 14 9.07 6.94 -2.19
N GLU A 15 10.07 6.95 -1.33
CA GLU A 15 10.92 8.14 -1.14
C GLU A 15 11.83 8.40 -2.34
N SER A 16 12.17 7.34 -3.08
CA SER A 16 13.04 7.39 -4.27
C SER A 16 12.37 6.69 -5.46
N THR A 17 12.78 7.10 -6.66
CA THR A 17 12.34 6.47 -7.91
C THR A 17 13.11 5.17 -8.14
N TYR A 18 12.38 4.09 -8.42
CA TYR A 18 12.93 2.82 -8.85
C TYR A 18 12.88 2.71 -10.37
N ALA A 19 13.92 2.11 -10.95
CA ALA A 19 14.01 1.94 -12.39
C ALA A 19 13.05 0.84 -12.90
N LYS A 20 12.70 0.92 -14.18
CA LYS A 20 12.01 -0.14 -14.91
C LYS A 20 12.74 -1.47 -14.74
N GLY A 21 11.99 -2.55 -14.68
CA GLY A 21 12.52 -3.88 -14.44
C GLY A 21 12.74 -4.23 -12.98
N ALA A 22 12.46 -3.32 -12.03
CA ALA A 22 12.41 -3.70 -10.63
C ALA A 22 11.20 -4.61 -10.36
N THR A 23 11.40 -5.63 -9.53
CA THR A 23 10.35 -6.57 -9.12
C THR A 23 9.73 -6.10 -7.82
N VAL A 24 8.43 -5.82 -7.83
CA VAL A 24 7.65 -5.54 -6.63
C VAL A 24 7.04 -6.85 -6.16
N THR A 25 7.29 -7.22 -4.92
CA THR A 25 6.73 -8.41 -4.27
C THR A 25 5.99 -7.98 -3.02
N ILE A 26 4.78 -8.51 -2.81
CA ILE A 26 4.02 -8.30 -1.58
C ILE A 26 3.75 -9.67 -0.96
N THR A 27 4.12 -9.80 0.31
CA THR A 27 3.87 -11.00 1.11
C THR A 27 2.91 -10.68 2.26
N ASN A 28 2.10 -11.66 2.66
CA ASN A 28 1.24 -11.55 3.82
C ASN A 28 2.00 -11.87 5.13
N ALA A 29 1.33 -11.75 6.29
CA ALA A 29 1.91 -12.06 7.59
C ALA A 29 2.41 -13.51 7.75
N GLU A 30 1.94 -14.44 6.91
CA GLU A 30 2.38 -15.84 6.87
C GLU A 30 3.59 -16.06 5.96
N SER A 31 4.17 -14.99 5.40
CA SER A 31 5.23 -15.02 4.38
C SER A 31 4.80 -15.66 3.06
N ASN A 32 3.49 -15.76 2.81
CA ASN A 32 2.97 -16.19 1.51
C ASN A 32 2.96 -14.99 0.55
N GLN A 33 3.48 -15.19 -0.65
CA GLN A 33 3.47 -14.19 -1.71
C GLN A 33 2.06 -14.06 -2.29
N VAL A 34 1.50 -12.86 -2.19
CA VAL A 34 0.15 -12.52 -2.67
C VAL A 34 0.19 -11.66 -3.93
N PHE A 35 1.32 -11.03 -4.22
CA PHE A 35 1.54 -10.24 -5.43
C PHE A 35 3.01 -10.26 -5.84
N GLU A 36 3.27 -10.37 -7.14
CA GLU A 36 4.58 -10.15 -7.72
C GLU A 36 4.44 -9.59 -9.13
N GLN A 37 5.14 -8.48 -9.40
CA GLN A 37 5.08 -7.81 -10.70
C GLN A 37 6.42 -7.15 -11.00
N VAL A 38 6.93 -7.40 -12.21
CA VAL A 38 8.04 -6.63 -12.77
C VAL A 38 7.49 -5.33 -13.34
N MET A 39 8.02 -4.21 -12.86
CA MET A 39 7.52 -2.89 -13.23
C MET A 39 7.98 -2.51 -14.64
N PRO A 40 7.05 -2.13 -15.55
CA PRO A 40 7.37 -1.90 -16.96
C PRO A 40 8.06 -0.55 -17.22
N MET A 41 8.02 0.36 -16.24
CA MET A 41 8.54 1.72 -16.33
C MET A 41 9.09 2.16 -14.97
N ASP A 42 9.87 3.24 -14.98
CA ASP A 42 10.35 3.87 -13.75
C ASP A 42 9.16 4.34 -12.91
N PHE A 43 9.20 4.10 -11.61
CA PHE A 43 8.09 4.37 -10.71
C PHE A 43 8.59 4.92 -9.37
N GLN A 44 7.83 5.87 -8.84
CA GLN A 44 8.02 6.41 -7.49
C GLN A 44 6.77 6.14 -6.61
N SER A 45 5.69 5.70 -7.23
CA SER A 45 4.48 5.28 -6.53
C SER A 45 3.79 4.21 -7.34
N PHE A 46 3.11 3.31 -6.66
CA PHE A 46 2.28 2.31 -7.32
C PHE A 46 1.04 2.02 -6.47
N THR A 47 0.01 1.49 -7.12
CA THR A 47 -1.25 1.13 -6.47
C THR A 47 -1.56 -0.32 -6.85
N VAL A 48 -1.82 -1.15 -5.86
CA VAL A 48 -2.13 -2.57 -6.03
C VAL A 48 -3.45 -2.86 -5.34
N SER A 49 -4.29 -3.63 -6.00
CA SER A 49 -5.51 -4.19 -5.44
C SER A 49 -5.56 -5.66 -5.82
N GLU A 50 -5.47 -6.55 -4.84
CA GLU A 50 -5.56 -7.98 -5.05
C GLU A 50 -6.77 -8.55 -4.29
N PRO A 51 -7.46 -9.56 -4.85
CA PRO A 51 -8.55 -10.22 -4.14
C PRO A 51 -8.07 -10.99 -2.90
N GLU A 52 -6.77 -11.29 -2.81
CA GLU A 52 -6.14 -11.93 -1.65
C GLU A 52 -5.89 -10.94 -0.49
N PHE A 53 -6.07 -9.64 -0.73
CA PHE A 53 -5.96 -8.64 0.32
C PHE A 53 -7.15 -8.68 1.28
N THR A 54 -6.83 -8.73 2.56
CA THR A 54 -7.79 -8.84 3.66
C THR A 54 -7.62 -7.66 4.61
N LEU A 55 -8.72 -7.02 5.00
CA LEU A 55 -8.69 -5.93 5.98
C LEU A 55 -8.23 -6.44 7.36
N GLY A 56 -7.47 -5.62 8.07
CA GLY A 56 -6.85 -5.93 9.36
C GLY A 56 -5.60 -6.81 9.27
N GLN A 57 -5.21 -7.24 8.06
CA GLN A 57 -3.96 -7.97 7.84
C GLN A 57 -2.81 -7.02 7.52
N THR A 58 -1.61 -7.49 7.84
CA THR A 58 -0.36 -6.77 7.59
C THR A 58 0.39 -7.44 6.45
N TYR A 59 0.87 -6.60 5.52
CA TYR A 59 1.56 -7.02 4.31
C TYR A 59 2.95 -6.38 4.26
N GLN A 60 3.92 -7.15 3.81
CA GLN A 60 5.29 -6.71 3.64
C GLN A 60 5.56 -6.48 2.17
N VAL A 61 6.14 -5.32 1.86
CA VAL A 61 6.38 -4.85 0.51
C VAL A 61 7.87 -4.86 0.28
N GLN A 62 8.26 -5.62 -0.73
CA GLN A 62 9.64 -5.80 -1.14
C GLN A 62 9.83 -5.28 -2.56
N ILE A 63 10.98 -4.65 -2.82
CA ILE A 63 11.38 -4.27 -4.17
C ILE A 63 12.76 -4.87 -4.42
N ASN A 64 12.90 -5.67 -5.47
CA ASN A 64 14.12 -6.44 -5.78
C ASN A 64 14.59 -7.34 -4.61
N GLY A 65 13.65 -7.81 -3.78
CA GLY A 65 13.94 -8.61 -2.59
C GLY A 65 14.41 -7.80 -1.37
N GLU A 66 14.45 -6.47 -1.44
CA GLU A 66 14.73 -5.59 -0.30
C GLU A 66 13.44 -5.16 0.37
N ASP A 67 13.41 -5.24 1.71
CA ASP A 67 12.28 -4.80 2.53
C ASP A 67 12.13 -3.28 2.51
N ILE A 68 11.09 -2.79 1.85
CA ILE A 68 10.83 -1.35 1.74
C ILE A 68 9.94 -0.88 2.87
N THR A 69 8.85 -1.61 3.11
CA THR A 69 7.86 -1.21 4.11
C THR A 69 6.94 -2.36 4.50
N THR A 70 6.20 -2.12 5.57
CA THR A 70 5.11 -2.96 6.04
C THR A 70 3.84 -2.11 6.11
N VAL A 71 2.76 -2.60 5.52
CA VAL A 71 1.47 -1.89 5.42
C VAL A 71 0.37 -2.74 6.04
N THR A 72 -0.34 -2.19 7.02
CA THR A 72 -1.53 -2.79 7.60
C THR A 72 -2.78 -2.25 6.91
N LEU A 73 -3.60 -3.16 6.37
CA LEU A 73 -4.83 -2.81 5.66
C LEU A 73 -5.98 -2.49 6.61
N ASP A 74 -5.93 -1.35 7.29
CA ASP A 74 -7.01 -0.96 8.22
C ASP A 74 -8.27 -0.46 7.50
N THR A 75 -8.11 0.01 6.26
CA THR A 75 -9.20 0.55 5.45
C THR A 75 -9.11 0.06 4.01
N VAL A 76 -10.21 0.17 3.27
CA VAL A 76 -10.29 -0.22 1.85
C VAL A 76 -9.27 0.53 0.99
N ILE A 77 -8.81 1.71 1.40
CA ILE A 77 -7.73 2.45 0.71
C ILE A 77 -6.65 2.80 1.72
N THR A 78 -5.58 2.00 1.75
CA THR A 78 -4.44 2.26 2.61
C THR A 78 -3.33 2.95 1.82
N ARG A 79 -2.94 4.15 2.25
CA ARG A 79 -1.86 4.94 1.63
C ARG A 79 -0.61 4.89 2.50
N PHE A 80 0.48 4.41 1.93
CA PHE A 80 1.81 4.45 2.51
C PHE A 80 2.68 5.49 1.79
N GLY A 81 3.55 6.18 2.53
CA GLY A 81 4.52 7.13 1.97
C GLY A 81 4.20 8.61 2.17
N ASN A 82 5.24 9.43 2.14
CA ASN A 82 5.18 10.85 2.49
C ASN A 82 4.61 11.71 1.34
N ALA A 83 3.31 11.62 1.11
CA ALA A 83 2.57 12.78 0.63
C ALA A 83 2.24 13.63 1.87
N GLY A 84 2.81 14.83 1.97
CA GLY A 84 2.57 15.72 3.11
C GLY A 84 1.07 15.79 3.48
N ARG A 85 0.79 15.67 4.79
CA ARG A 85 -0.53 15.66 5.44
C ARG A 85 -1.41 14.41 5.20
N GLY A 86 -1.51 13.59 6.24
CA GLY A 86 -2.75 12.88 6.54
C GLY A 86 -2.62 11.38 6.77
N GLY A 87 -1.77 10.96 7.72
CA GLY A 87 -1.95 9.64 8.31
C GLY A 87 -3.30 9.55 9.04
N PRO A 88 -3.85 8.34 9.26
CA PRO A 88 -5.03 8.15 10.10
C PRO A 88 -4.70 8.57 11.54
N ARG A 89 -5.01 9.83 11.86
CA ARG A 89 -5.01 10.32 13.23
C ARG A 89 -6.24 9.75 13.91
N GLY A 90 -6.09 8.54 14.44
CA GLY A 90 -6.92 8.08 15.56
C GLY A 90 -6.91 9.16 16.64
N GLU A 91 -8.11 9.69 16.91
CA GLU A 91 -8.53 10.42 18.10
C GLU A 91 -7.47 11.21 18.86
N ARG A 92 -7.20 12.46 18.44
CA ARG A 92 -6.92 13.54 19.41
C ARG A 92 -7.08 14.92 18.81
N GLY A 93 -8.15 15.60 19.19
CA GLY A 93 -8.22 17.06 19.13
C GLY A 93 -9.48 17.58 18.46
N GLU A 94 -10.44 17.97 19.29
CA GLU A 94 -11.48 18.92 18.93
C GLU A 94 -10.90 20.18 18.26
N LYS A 95 -11.74 20.82 17.41
CA LYS A 95 -11.80 22.26 17.05
C LYS A 95 -11.20 22.71 15.70
N LYS A 96 -12.16 22.95 14.78
CA LYS A 96 -12.47 24.19 14.02
C LYS A 96 -11.40 24.90 13.16
N GLY A 97 -11.84 25.21 11.91
CA GLY A 97 -11.41 26.34 11.06
C GLY A 97 -10.95 25.86 9.68
N TRP A 98 -11.76 25.87 8.61
CA TRP A 98 -12.19 27.01 7.78
C TRP A 98 -11.08 28.02 7.50
N TRP A 99 -10.30 27.78 6.44
CA TRP A 99 -9.73 28.78 5.52
C TRP A 99 -9.58 28.13 4.15
#